data_AF-E6QLA2-F1
#
_entry.id   AF-E6QLA2-F1
#
_cell.length_a   1.000
_cell.length_b   1.000
_cell.length_c   1.000
_cell.angle_alpha   90.00
_cell.angle_beta   90.00
_cell.angle_gamma   90.00
#
_symmetry.space_group_name_H-M   'P 1'
#
loop_
_entity.id
_entity.type
_entity.pdbx_description
1 polymer ?
#
loop_
_entity_poly.entity_id
_entity_poly.type
_entity_poly.pdbx_seq_one_letter_code
_entity_poly.pdbx_strand_id
1 'polypeptide(L)' 'MAAVPHQSPNPSSMVSGKEQERQRQVRVDKAHLDRQRQALELQRENILSQRTSNPHRRTALEAALKYVEAQITALA' A
#
# COMPACT_ATOMS: atom_id res chain seq x y z
N MET A 1 -29.52 -20.73 45.62
CA MET A 1 -28.12 -20.37 45.32
C MET A 1 -27.75 -21.05 44.01
N ALA A 2 -27.83 -20.32 42.89
CA ALA A 2 -27.51 -20.86 41.56
C ALA A 2 -26.00 -20.68 41.32
N ALA A 3 -25.30 -21.77 41.05
CA ALA A 3 -23.88 -21.78 40.74
C ALA A 3 -23.66 -21.10 39.38
N VAL A 4 -22.89 -20.01 39.37
CA VAL A 4 -22.43 -19.34 38.16
C VAL A 4 -21.33 -20.22 37.53
N PRO A 5 -21.44 -20.64 36.26
CA PRO A 5 -20.39 -21.41 35.62
C PRO A 5 -19.24 -20.48 35.25
N HIS A 6 -18.13 -20.64 35.96
CA HIS A 6 -16.81 -20.09 35.66
C HIS A 6 -16.34 -20.70 34.34
N GLN A 7 -16.59 -20.02 33.22
CA GLN A 7 -16.09 -20.44 31.92
C GLN A 7 -14.62 -20.05 31.80
N SER A 8 -13.72 -21.01 31.97
CA SER A 8 -12.29 -20.83 31.72
C SER A 8 -12.04 -20.39 30.27
N PRO A 9 -11.19 -19.39 30.02
CA PRO A 9 -10.88 -18.97 28.66
C PRO A 9 -10.13 -20.08 27.94
N ASN A 10 -10.75 -20.58 26.86
CA ASN A 10 -10.21 -21.65 26.03
C ASN A 10 -9.01 -21.10 25.22
N PRO A 11 -7.78 -21.66 25.30
CA PRO A 11 -6.59 -21.10 24.65
C PRO A 11 -6.67 -21.02 23.11
N SER A 12 -7.59 -21.78 22.50
CA SER A 12 -7.83 -21.76 21.05
C SER A 12 -8.40 -20.44 20.51
N SER A 13 -9.09 -19.64 21.34
CA SER A 13 -9.61 -18.33 20.90
C SER A 13 -8.52 -17.25 20.84
N MET A 14 -7.47 -17.37 21.67
CA MET A 14 -6.32 -16.46 21.67
C MET A 14 -5.43 -16.60 20.43
N VAL A 15 -5.29 -17.81 19.89
CA VAL A 15 -4.54 -18.05 18.64
C VAL A 15 -5.31 -17.48 17.44
N SER A 16 -6.63 -17.70 17.40
CA SER A 16 -7.52 -17.19 16.36
C SER A 16 -7.55 -15.65 16.30
N GLY A 17 -7.53 -14.97 17.45
CA GLY A 17 -7.46 -13.50 17.51
C GLY A 17 -6.16 -12.92 16.94
N LYS A 18 -5.00 -13.47 17.31
CA LYS A 18 -3.68 -13.03 16.81
C LYS A 18 -3.50 -13.27 15.32
N GLU A 19 -4.07 -14.36 14.78
CA GLU A 19 -4.09 -14.62 13.35
C GLU A 19 -4.99 -13.64 12.58
N GLN A 20 -6.14 -13.30 13.15
CA GLN A 20 -7.03 -12.28 12.57
C GLN A 20 -6.38 -10.89 12.55
N GLU A 21 -5.68 -10.50 13.61
CA GLU A 21 -4.93 -9.24 13.66
C GLU A 21 -3.81 -9.19 12.61
N ARG A 22 -3.02 -10.27 12.48
CA ARG A 22 -2.02 -10.38 11.41
C ARG A 22 -2.64 -10.28 10.02
N GLN A 23 -3.75 -10.95 9.77
CA GLN A 23 -4.45 -10.84 8.49
C GLN A 23 -4.98 -9.44 8.22
N ARG A 24 -5.50 -8.74 9.23
CA ARG A 24 -5.93 -7.34 9.11
C ARG A 24 -4.73 -6.44 8.79
N GLN A 25 -3.62 -6.61 9.50
CA GLN A 25 -2.40 -5.83 9.27
C GLN A 25 -1.90 -5.99 7.83
N VAL A 26 -1.78 -7.24 7.35
CA VAL A 26 -1.38 -7.53 5.97
C VAL A 26 -2.33 -6.89 4.94
N ARG A 27 -3.64 -6.89 5.20
CA ARG A 27 -4.61 -6.23 4.31
C ARG A 27 -4.45 -4.72 4.29
N VAL A 28 -4.22 -4.10 5.45
CA VAL A 28 -3.97 -2.66 5.57
C VAL A 28 -2.68 -2.29 4.84
N ASP A 29 -1.60 -3.03 5.07
CA ASP A 29 -0.30 -2.77 4.45
C ASP A 29 -0.39 -2.88 2.91
N LYS A 30 -1.07 -3.93 2.40
CA LYS A 30 -1.35 -4.05 0.96
C LYS A 30 -2.15 -2.88 0.41
N ALA A 31 -3.22 -2.48 1.08
CA ALA A 31 -4.02 -1.33 0.65
C ALA A 31 -3.24 -0.01 0.67
N HIS A 32 -2.20 0.12 1.50
CA HIS A 32 -1.29 1.27 1.47
C HIS A 32 -0.36 1.22 0.26
N LEU A 33 0.26 0.06 -0.01
CA LEU A 33 1.12 -0.13 -1.18
C LEU A 33 0.35 0.09 -2.48
N ASP A 34 -0.87 -0.43 -2.59
CA ASP A 34 -1.72 -0.26 -3.76
C ASP A 34 -2.05 1.22 -4.01
N ARG A 35 -2.40 1.97 -2.96
CA ARG A 35 -2.65 3.42 -3.06
C ARG A 35 -1.40 4.20 -3.48
N GLN A 36 -0.24 3.84 -2.93
CA GLN A 36 1.02 4.46 -3.29
C GLN A 36 1.36 4.21 -4.77
N ARG A 37 1.18 2.96 -5.23
CA ARG A 37 1.38 2.59 -6.64
C ARG A 37 0.42 3.35 -7.56
N GLN A 38 -0.86 3.43 -7.22
CA GLN A 38 -1.85 4.19 -7.99
C GLN A 38 -1.48 5.67 -8.11
N ALA A 39 -1.02 6.30 -7.03
CA ALA A 39 -0.58 7.69 -7.06
C ALA A 39 0.62 7.91 -8.00
N LEU A 40 1.58 6.98 -7.99
CA LEU A 40 2.74 7.03 -8.88
C LEU A 40 2.37 6.81 -10.36
N GLU A 41 1.46 5.88 -10.66
CA GLU A 41 0.95 5.69 -12.03
C GLU A 41 0.24 6.94 -12.55
N LEU A 42 -0.59 7.58 -11.72
CA LEU A 42 -1.22 8.86 -12.07
C LEU A 42 -0.16 9.95 -12.34
N GLN A 43 0.91 10.00 -11.54
CA GLN A 43 2.01 10.92 -11.78
C GLN A 43 2.72 10.63 -13.12
N ARG A 44 2.96 9.36 -13.43
CA ARG A 44 3.55 8.90 -14.70
C ARG A 44 2.72 9.35 -15.89
N GLU A 45 1.40 9.13 -15.84
CA GLU A 45 0.47 9.58 -16.88
C GLU A 45 0.47 11.10 -17.07
N ASN A 46 0.48 11.85 -15.96
CA ASN A 46 0.56 13.32 -16.00
C ASN A 46 1.89 13.84 -16.58
N ILE A 47 2.98 13.12 -16.41
CA ILE A 47 4.27 13.48 -17.03
C ILE A 47 4.23 13.19 -18.53
N LEU A 48 3.70 12.03 -18.92
CA LEU A 48 3.59 11.60 -20.33
C LEU A 48 2.63 12.49 -21.14
N SER A 49 1.59 13.04 -20.51
CA SER A 49 0.64 13.95 -21.18
C SER A 49 1.18 15.36 -21.41
N GLN A 50 2.25 15.76 -20.71
CA GLN A 50 2.84 17.09 -20.86
C GLN A 50 3.61 17.23 -22.18
N ARG A 51 3.20 18.20 -22.99
CA ARG A 51 3.94 18.61 -24.20
C ARG A 51 4.64 19.94 -23.94
N THR A 52 5.92 20.02 -24.27
CA THR A 52 6.72 21.24 -24.13
C THR A 52 7.71 21.39 -25.27
N SER A 53 7.84 22.62 -25.78
CA SER A 53 8.85 22.99 -26.78
C SER A 53 10.19 23.42 -26.15
N ASN A 54 10.25 23.54 -24.81
CA ASN A 54 11.46 23.94 -24.11
C ASN A 54 12.34 22.69 -23.83
N PRO A 55 13.59 22.65 -24.34
CA PRO A 55 14.47 21.49 -24.20
C PRO A 55 14.82 21.17 -22.74
N HIS A 56 15.06 22.18 -21.90
CA HIS A 56 15.37 21.96 -20.48
C HIS A 56 14.18 21.35 -19.74
N ARG A 57 12.96 21.83 -20.03
CA ARG A 57 11.74 21.28 -19.43
C ARG A 57 11.51 19.84 -19.89
N ARG A 58 11.80 19.53 -21.16
CA ARG A 58 11.73 18.15 -21.67
C ARG A 58 12.69 17.22 -20.93
N THR A 59 13.96 17.60 -20.76
CA THR A 59 14.94 16.80 -20.01
C THR A 59 14.51 16.58 -18.56
N ALA A 60 13.95 17.60 -17.92
CA ALA A 60 13.42 17.47 -16.55
C ALA A 60 12.24 16.49 -16.48
N LEU A 61 11.31 16.53 -17.44
CA LEU A 61 10.19 15.59 -17.52
C LEU A 61 10.67 14.15 -17.77
N GLU A 62 11.67 13.95 -18.63
CA GLU A 62 12.26 12.63 -18.88
C GLU A 62 12.97 12.06 -17.62
N ALA A 63 13.67 12.90 -16.87
CA ALA A 63 14.29 12.50 -15.60
C ALA A 63 13.23 12.17 -14.53
N ALA A 64 12.19 12.99 -14.41
CA ALA A 64 11.07 12.75 -13.51
C ALA A 64 10.32 11.45 -13.86
N LEU A 65 10.11 11.18 -15.16
CA LEU A 65 9.49 9.95 -15.63
C LEU A 65 10.28 8.71 -15.20
N LYS A 66 11.60 8.70 -15.44
CA LYS A 66 12.49 7.61 -15.02
C LYS A 66 12.45 7.38 -13.50
N TYR A 67 12.42 8.46 -12.73
CA TYR A 67 12.35 8.39 -11.27
C TYR A 67 11.03 7.78 -10.78
N VAL A 68 9.90 8.16 -11.38
CA VAL A 68 8.58 7.59 -11.05
C VAL A 68 8.51 6.12 -11.45
N GLU A 69 8.99 5.76 -12.63
CA GLU A 69 9.02 4.36 -13.10
C GLU A 69 9.86 3.47 -12.18
N ALA A 70 11.01 3.94 -11.72
CA ALA A 70 11.84 3.21 -10.75
C ALA A 70 11.12 2.97 -9.41
N GLN A 71 10.36 3.97 -8.90
CA GLN A 71 9.58 3.81 -7.68
C GLN A 71 8.42 2.82 -7.85
N ILE A 72 7.75 2.82 -9.00
CA ILE A 72 6.69 1.85 -9.31
C ILE A 72 7.28 0.44 -9.31
N THR A 73 8.44 0.23 -9.93
CA THR A 73 9.14 -1.07 -9.93
C THR A 73 9.56 -1.49 -8.53
N ALA A 74 9.97 -0.56 -7.65
CA ALA A 74 10.35 -0.86 -6.28
C ALA A 74 9.16 -1.26 -5.37
N LEU A 75 7.93 -0.91 -5.76
CA LEU A 75 6.70 -1.28 -5.07
C LEU A 75 6.04 -2.55 -5.62
N ALA A 76 6.58 -3.11 -6.71
CA ALA A 76 6.12 -4.34 -7.34
C ALA A 76 6.76 -5.58 -6.70
#